data_AF-A0AAU7UUL0-F1
#
_entry.id   AF-A0AAU7UUL0-F1
#
_cell.length_a   1.000
_cell.length_b   1.000
_cell.length_c   1.000
_cell.angle_alpha   90.00
_cell.angle_beta   90.00
_cell.angle_gamma   90.00
#
_symmetry.space_group_name_H-M   'P 1'
#
loop_
_entity.id
_entity.type
_entity.pdbx_description
1 polymer ?
#
loop_
_entity_poly.entity_id
_entity_poly.type
_entity_poly.pdbx_seq_one_letter_code
_entity_poly.pdbx_strand_id
1 'polypeptide(L)' 'MKPGDQVKVSARGKFVFTVKDIDKGTGMAMIEVNADSPLTYPWPARLTDLVPVED' A
#
# COMPACT_ATOMS: atom_id res chain seq x y z
N MET A 1 4.45 -7.40 6.21
CA MET A 1 4.32 -6.03 5.70
C MET A 1 5.43 -5.17 6.29
N LYS A 2 6.36 -4.77 5.44
CA LYS A 2 7.47 -3.84 5.69
C LYS A 2 7.59 -2.90 4.48
N PRO A 3 8.28 -1.75 4.61
CA PRO A 3 8.66 -0.96 3.45
C PRO A 3 9.33 -1.82 2.37
N GLY A 4 8.90 -1.67 1.12
CA GLY A 4 9.30 -2.48 -0.03
C GLY A 4 8.38 -3.68 -0.34
N ASP A 5 7.49 -4.08 0.57
CA ASP A 5 6.53 -5.15 0.29
C ASP A 5 5.46 -4.68 -0.70
N GLN A 6 4.99 -5.60 -1.54
CA GLN A 6 3.85 -5.38 -2.42
C GLN A 6 2.54 -5.76 -1.70
N VAL A 7 1.57 -4.86 -1.77
CA VAL A 7 0.26 -4.99 -1.12
C VAL A 7 -0.87 -4.63 -2.07
N LYS A 8 -2.05 -5.18 -1.82
CA LYS A 8 -3.31 -4.82 -2.47
C LYS A 8 -4.21 -4.16 -1.43
N VAL A 9 -4.93 -3.12 -1.83
CA VAL A 9 -6.01 -2.57 -1.01
C VAL A 9 -7.24 -3.44 -1.21
N SER A 10 -7.64 -4.20 -0.18
CA SER A 10 -8.75 -5.17 -0.26
C SER A 10 -10.08 -4.53 -0.67
N ALA A 11 -10.30 -3.28 -0.26
CA ALA A 11 -11.52 -2.52 -0.57
C ALA A 11 -11.66 -2.13 -2.06
N ARG A 12 -10.60 -2.23 -2.87
CA ARG A 12 -10.56 -1.73 -4.27
C ARG A 12 -9.84 -2.69 -5.25
N GLY A 13 -9.71 -3.96 -4.89
CA GLY A 13 -8.67 -4.86 -5.37
C GLY A 13 -8.66 -5.23 -6.87
N LYS A 14 -7.94 -4.45 -7.69
CA LYS A 14 -7.14 -4.95 -8.83
C LYS A 14 -5.71 -4.36 -8.88
N PHE A 15 -5.44 -3.29 -8.14
CA PHE A 15 -4.16 -2.57 -8.17
C PHE A 15 -3.20 -3.08 -7.08
N VAL A 16 -1.95 -3.28 -7.47
CA VAL A 16 -0.82 -3.61 -6.58
C VAL A 16 -0.07 -2.33 -6.27
N PHE A 17 0.25 -2.15 -4.99
CA PHE A 17 0.96 -1.00 -4.45
C PHE A 17 2.22 -1.46 -3.73
N THR A 18 3.23 -0.61 -3.66
CA THR A 18 4.44 -0.83 -2.88
C THR A 18 4.33 -0.04 -1.58
N VAL A 19 4.61 -0.68 -0.45
CA VAL A 19 4.67 0.01 0.84
C VAL A 19 5.94 0.87 0.89
N LYS A 20 5.79 2.18 1.10
CA LYS A 20 6.91 3.12 1.24
C LYS A 20 7.31 3.28 2.70
N ASP A 21 6.34 3.43 3.58
CA ASP A 21 6.56 3.58 5.01
C ASP A 21 5.38 3.03 5.82
N ILE A 22 5.62 2.68 7.08
CA ILE A 22 4.60 2.18 8.00
C ILE A 22 4.68 2.96 9.31
N ASP A 23 3.64 3.73 9.58
CA ASP A 23 3.43 4.35 10.88
C ASP A 23 2.64 3.39 11.79
N LYS A 24 3.37 2.67 12.65
CA LYS A 24 2.79 1.75 13.62
C LYS A 24 2.06 2.45 14.76
N GLY A 25 2.34 3.73 15.02
CA GLY A 25 1.69 4.50 16.07
C GLY A 25 0.25 4.87 15.71
N THR A 26 0.01 5.16 14.43
CA THR A 26 -1.33 5.52 13.90
C THR A 26 -2.04 4.36 13.20
N GLY A 27 -1.34 3.26 12.92
CA GLY A 27 -1.89 2.12 12.19
C GLY A 27 -2.01 2.37 10.68
N MET A 28 -1.23 3.31 10.16
CA MET A 28 -1.26 3.76 8.76
C MET A 28 0.00 3.31 8.03
N ALA A 29 -0.13 3.07 6.73
CA ALA A 29 0.99 2.85 5.83
C ALA A 29 0.91 3.82 4.65
N MET A 30 2.05 4.36 4.26
CA MET A 30 2.17 5.12 3.01
C MET A 30 2.47 4.16 1.89
N ILE A 31 1.60 4.14 0.88
CA ILE A 31 1.75 3.29 -0.29
C ILE A 31 1.99 4.13 -1.54
N GLU A 32 2.79 3.59 -2.45
CA GLU A 32 3.15 4.17 -3.74
C GLU A 32 2.82 3.15 -4.83
N VAL A 33 2.11 3.52 -5.90
CA VAL A 33 1.93 2.61 -7.04
C VAL A 33 3.15 2.72 -7.94
N ASN A 34 3.44 1.64 -8.65
CA ASN A 34 4.37 1.69 -9.77
C ASN A 34 3.98 2.76 -10.81
N ALA A 35 5.01 3.31 -11.46
CA ALA A 35 5.01 4.53 -12.26
C ALA A 35 3.96 4.66 -13.39
N ASP A 36 3.21 3.60 -13.70
CA ASP A 36 2.20 3.57 -14.76
C ASP A 36 0.78 3.91 -14.29
N SER A 37 0.57 4.25 -13.01
CA SER A 37 -0.75 4.60 -12.50
C SER A 37 -0.95 6.11 -12.40
N PRO A 38 -2.06 6.66 -12.94
CA PRO A 38 -2.33 8.10 -13.06
C PRO A 38 -2.60 8.80 -11.72
N LEU A 39 -2.46 8.09 -10.61
CA LEU A 39 -2.72 8.58 -9.27
C LEU A 39 -1.47 9.25 -8.68
N THR A 40 -1.67 10.30 -7.89
CA THR A 40 -0.61 11.05 -7.23
C THR A 40 -0.05 10.25 -6.05
N TYR A 41 1.27 10.02 -6.01
CA TYR A 41 1.98 9.35 -4.92
C TYR A 41 2.62 10.31 -3.92
N PRO A 42 2.83 9.90 -2.66
CA PRO A 42 2.31 8.71 -1.97
C PRO A 42 0.95 8.94 -1.28
N TRP A 43 0.13 7.90 -1.11
CA TRP A 43 -1.17 7.98 -0.42
C TRP A 43 -1.18 7.17 0.89
N PRO A 44 -1.68 7.71 2.01
CA PRO A 44 -1.91 6.94 3.23
C PRO A 44 -3.06 5.93 3.10
N ALA A 45 -2.82 4.70 3.53
CA ALA A 45 -3.81 3.62 3.64
C ALA A 45 -3.75 3.00 5.05
N ARG A 46 -4.88 2.47 5.54
CA ARG A 46 -4.92 1.75 6.82
C ARG A 46 -4.28 0.38 6.67
N LEU A 47 -3.47 -0.03 7.65
CA LEU A 47 -2.84 -1.36 7.65
C LEU A 47 -3.86 -2.51 7.58
N THR A 48 -5.05 -2.32 8.18
CA THR A 48 -6.13 -3.31 8.16
C THR A 48 -6.74 -3.52 6.78
N ASP A 49 -6.62 -2.53 5.89
CA ASP A 49 -7.21 -2.55 4.56
C ASP A 49 -6.20 -3.04 3.51
N LEU A 50 -4.94 -3.26 3.93
CA LEU A 50 -3.84 -3.73 3.10
C LEU A 50 -3.66 -5.23 3.26
N VAL A 51 -3.70 -5.93 2.14
CA VAL A 51 -3.48 -7.37 2.07
C VAL A 51 -2.17 -7.63 1.32
N PRO A 52 -1.24 -8.43 1.86
CA PRO A 52 -0.02 -8.80 1.15
C PRO A 52 -0.38 -9.52 -0.16
N VAL A 53 0.38 -9.24 -1.22
CA VAL A 53 0.32 -10.05 -2.43
C VAL A 53 1.11 -11.32 -2.14
N GLU A 54 0.42 -12.46 -1.98
CA GLU A 54 1.08 -13.76 -2.00
C GLU A 54 1.58 -14.04 -3.43
N ASP A 55 2.80 -14.58 -3.52
CA ASP A 55 3.46 -15.01 -4.77
C ASP A 55 2.78 -16.27 -5.33
#